data_AF-A0A7W5KTB5-F1
#
_entry.id   AF-A0A7W5KTB5-F1
#
_cell.length_a   1.000
_cell.length_b   1.000
_cell.length_c   1.000
_cell.angle_alpha   90.00
_cell.angle_beta   90.00
_cell.angle_gamma   90.00
#
_symmetry.space_group_name_H-M   'P 1'
#
loop_
_entity.id
_entity.type
_entity.pdbx_description
1 polymer ?
#
loop_
_entity_poly.entity_id
_entity_poly.type
_entity_poly.pdbx_seq_one_letter_code
_entity_poly.pdbx_strand_id
1 'polypeptide(L)'
;MSKDLITPIMRIQIELAIANARNDLNALRSLEIEAKHLALSGAEIDAAKRGGSFDLLADITVKLALAIEAGDKEVSTVARQQLTVFGIPEIASELLAFVKEMEPPPPK
;
A
#
# COMPACT_ATOMS: atom_id res chain seq x y z
N MET A 1 11.67 14.37 15.14
CA MET A 1 10.37 13.71 14.88
C MET A 1 10.46 13.13 13.49
N SER A 2 10.57 11.80 13.36
CA SER A 2 10.49 11.17 12.05
C SER A 2 9.10 11.47 11.50
N LYS A 3 9.04 12.13 10.35
CA LYS A 3 7.80 12.41 9.65
C LYS A 3 7.37 11.07 9.07
N ASP A 4 6.29 10.46 9.55
CA ASP A 4 5.71 9.29 8.87
C ASP A 4 5.42 9.72 7.43
N LEU A 5 6.14 9.13 6.47
CA LEU A 5 6.01 9.49 5.07
C LEU A 5 4.80 8.80 4.45
N ILE A 6 4.42 7.64 5.01
CA ILE A 6 3.18 6.95 4.68
C ILE A 6 2.04 7.57 5.49
N THR A 7 1.19 8.35 4.82
CA THR A 7 0.01 8.95 5.45
C THR A 7 -1.01 7.88 5.86
N PRO A 8 -1.94 8.17 6.80
CA PRO A 8 -3.01 7.23 7.16
C PRO A 8 -3.86 6.77 5.97
N ILE A 9 -4.12 7.67 5.01
CA ILE A 9 -4.86 7.34 3.78
C ILE A 9 -4.03 6.40 2.89
N MET A 10 -2.74 6.66 2.71
CA MET A 10 -1.87 5.75 1.96
C MET A 10 -1.80 4.38 2.61
N ARG A 11 -1.66 4.34 3.94
CA ARG A 11 -1.63 3.10 4.72
C ARG A 11 -2.88 2.26 4.48
N ILE A 12 -4.07 2.82 4.66
CA ILE A 12 -5.31 2.04 4.47
C ILE A 12 -5.47 1.57 3.02
N GLN A 13 -5.02 2.36 2.04
CA GLN A 13 -5.05 1.97 0.63
C GLN A 13 -4.08 0.80 0.33
N ILE A 14 -2.88 0.81 0.91
CA ILE A 14 -1.90 -0.28 0.80
C ILE A 14 -2.45 -1.55 1.45
N GLU A 15 -3.00 -1.45 2.66
CA GLU A 15 -3.55 -2.59 3.39
C GLU A 15 -4.74 -3.21 2.65
N LEU A 16 -5.64 -2.39 2.08
CA LEU A 16 -6.73 -2.87 1.22
C LEU A 16 -6.21 -3.62 -0.02
N ALA A 17 -5.17 -3.09 -0.67
CA ALA A 17 -4.58 -3.71 -1.83
C ALA A 17 -3.97 -5.09 -1.50
N ILE A 18 -3.18 -5.18 -0.43
CA ILE A 18 -2.53 -6.42 -0.01
C ILE A 18 -3.57 -7.44 0.49
N ALA A 19 -4.53 -7.03 1.32
CA ALA A 19 -5.59 -7.91 1.80
C ALA A 19 -6.41 -8.48 0.62
N ASN A 20 -6.68 -7.67 -0.40
CA ASN A 20 -7.35 -8.13 -1.62
C ASN A 20 -6.47 -9.10 -2.42
N ALA A 21 -5.18 -8.81 -2.60
CA ALA A 21 -4.25 -9.71 -3.29
C ALA A 21 -4.10 -11.08 -2.59
N ARG A 22 -4.16 -11.08 -1.25
CA ARG A 22 -4.11 -12.29 -0.41
C ARG A 22 -5.46 -13.03 -0.31
N ASN A 23 -6.55 -12.46 -0.85
CA ASN A 23 -7.93 -12.94 -0.64
C ASN A 23 -8.34 -13.01 0.86
N ASP A 24 -7.81 -12.12 1.70
CA ASP A 24 -8.17 -12.05 3.12
C ASP A 24 -9.48 -11.26 3.32
N LEU A 25 -10.61 -11.97 3.19
CA LEU A 25 -11.94 -11.40 3.32
C LEU A 25 -12.23 -10.83 4.72
N ASN A 26 -11.59 -11.36 5.76
CA ASN A 26 -11.79 -10.91 7.13
C ASN A 26 -11.08 -9.56 7.35
N ALA A 27 -9.83 -9.45 6.89
CA ALA A 27 -9.10 -8.18 6.90
C ALA A 27 -9.82 -7.13 6.05
N LEU A 28 -10.25 -7.49 4.83
CA LEU A 28 -10.95 -6.56 3.93
C LEU A 28 -12.18 -5.92 4.57
N ARG A 29 -13.02 -6.68 5.27
CA ARG A 29 -14.22 -6.12 5.91
C ARG A 29 -13.87 -5.06 6.96
N SER A 30 -12.85 -5.32 7.78
CA SER A 30 -12.40 -4.36 8.81
C SER A 30 -11.79 -3.11 8.18
N LEU A 31 -10.94 -3.30 7.16
CA LEU A 31 -10.27 -2.22 6.45
C LEU A 31 -11.26 -1.32 5.68
N GLU A 32 -12.32 -1.89 5.08
CA GLU A 32 -13.36 -1.10 4.42
C GLU A 32 -14.15 -0.21 5.39
N ILE A 33 -14.33 -0.64 6.65
CA ILE A 33 -14.96 0.16 7.69
C ILE A 33 -14.03 1.31 8.09
N GLU A 34 -12.75 1.02 8.31
CA GLU A 34 -11.75 2.03 8.64
C GLU A 34 -11.55 3.06 7.53
N ALA A 35 -11.47 2.62 6.27
CA ALA A 35 -11.38 3.51 5.11
C ALA A 35 -12.55 4.51 5.06
N LYS A 36 -13.77 4.06 5.38
CA LYS A 36 -14.95 4.93 5.48
C LYS A 36 -14.82 5.94 6.63
N HIS A 37 -14.25 5.55 7.76
CA HIS A 37 -13.97 6.48 8.87
C HIS A 37 -12.92 7.53 8.48
N LEU A 38 -11.99 7.18 7.58
CA LEU A 38 -11.02 8.11 6.98
C LEU A 38 -11.60 8.92 5.80
N ALA A 39 -12.91 8.88 5.59
CA ALA A 39 -13.65 9.58 4.55
C ALA A 39 -13.31 9.17 3.11
N LEU A 40 -12.76 7.97 2.88
CA LEU A 40 -12.64 7.43 1.53
C LEU A 40 -14.04 7.08 0.99
N SER A 41 -14.29 7.47 -0.25
CA SER A 41 -15.46 7.06 -1.01
C SER A 41 -15.40 5.57 -1.40
N GLY A 42 -16.55 5.00 -1.76
CA GLY A 42 -16.58 3.63 -2.29
C GLY A 42 -15.70 3.44 -3.53
N ALA A 43 -15.60 4.46 -4.40
CA ALA A 43 -14.75 4.41 -5.58
C ALA A 43 -13.25 4.40 -5.23
N GLU A 44 -12.83 5.16 -4.22
CA GLU A 44 -11.46 5.15 -3.70
C GLU A 44 -11.10 3.81 -3.07
N ILE A 45 -12.03 3.22 -2.31
CA ILE A 45 -11.86 1.88 -1.72
C ILE A 45 -11.71 0.83 -2.82
N ASP A 46 -12.56 0.86 -3.85
CA ASP A 46 -12.48 -0.07 -4.99
C ASP A 46 -11.20 0.13 -5.81
N ALA A 47 -10.74 1.37 -5.98
CA ALA A 47 -9.45 1.65 -6.61
C ALA A 47 -8.30 1.04 -5.81
N ALA A 48 -8.28 1.25 -4.48
CA ALA A 48 -7.27 0.71 -3.58
C ALA A 48 -7.22 -0.82 -3.62
N LYS A 49 -8.37 -1.49 -3.54
CA LYS A 49 -8.46 -2.96 -3.67
C LYS A 49 -7.92 -3.48 -5.00
N ARG A 50 -8.05 -2.70 -6.08
CA ARG A 50 -7.48 -3.02 -7.41
C ARG A 50 -6.00 -2.62 -7.55
N GLY A 51 -5.37 -2.12 -6.48
CA GLY A 51 -3.95 -1.75 -6.49
C GLY A 51 -3.65 -0.38 -7.07
N GLY A 52 -4.59 0.57 -7.00
CA GLY A 52 -4.39 1.93 -7.47
C GLY A 52 -4.97 3.00 -6.54
N SER A 53 -4.70 4.26 -6.85
CA SER A 53 -5.25 5.42 -6.14
C SER A 53 -5.53 6.57 -7.09
N PHE A 54 -6.40 7.50 -6.70
CA PHE A 54 -6.60 8.74 -7.45
C PHE A 54 -5.54 9.79 -7.14
N ASP A 55 -4.86 9.69 -5.99
CA ASP A 55 -3.67 10.48 -5.70
C ASP A 55 -2.43 9.81 -6.30
N LEU A 56 -1.65 10.56 -7.08
CA LEU A 56 -0.52 10.01 -7.83
C LEU A 56 0.56 9.43 -6.92
N LEU A 57 0.86 10.10 -5.79
CA LEU A 57 1.87 9.62 -4.87
C LEU A 57 1.39 8.32 -4.20
N ALA A 58 0.15 8.31 -3.71
CA ALA A 58 -0.46 7.12 -3.15
C ALA A 58 -0.55 5.97 -4.16
N ASP A 59 -0.86 6.25 -5.43
CA ASP A 59 -0.92 5.24 -6.50
C ASP A 59 0.44 4.57 -6.73
N ILE A 60 1.52 5.36 -6.79
CA ILE A 60 2.89 4.84 -6.89
C ILE A 60 3.23 4.00 -5.65
N THR A 61 2.86 4.47 -4.46
CA THR A 61 3.12 3.74 -3.20
C THR A 61 2.36 2.42 -3.13
N VAL A 62 1.07 2.39 -3.49
CA VAL A 62 0.26 1.16 -3.52
C VAL A 62 0.82 0.15 -4.52
N LYS A 63 1.21 0.60 -5.72
CA LYS A 63 1.83 -0.25 -6.74
C LYS A 63 3.16 -0.83 -6.28
N LEU A 64 4.00 -0.02 -5.63
CA LEU A 64 5.25 -0.51 -5.05
C LEU A 64 4.98 -1.56 -3.96
N ALA A 65 3.98 -1.35 -3.10
CA ALA A 65 3.64 -2.29 -2.04
C ALA A 65 3.22 -3.65 -2.60
N LEU A 66 2.34 -3.65 -3.61
CA LEU A 66 1.91 -4.87 -4.29
C LEU A 66 3.06 -5.56 -5.03
N ALA A 67 3.96 -4.80 -5.65
CA ALA A 67 5.13 -5.37 -6.32
C ALA A 67 6.10 -6.02 -5.32
N ILE A 68 6.26 -5.43 -4.12
CA ILE A 68 7.04 -6.03 -3.03
C ILE A 68 6.38 -7.32 -2.57
N GLU A 69 5.07 -7.29 -2.31
CA GLU A 69 4.28 -8.46 -1.89
C GLU A 69 4.35 -9.61 -2.91
N ALA A 70 4.25 -9.29 -4.21
CA ALA A 70 4.31 -10.27 -5.29
C ALA A 70 5.75 -10.73 -5.63
N GLY A 71 6.78 -10.09 -5.06
CA GLY A 71 8.18 -10.30 -5.47
C GLY A 71 8.50 -9.82 -6.89
N ASP A 72 7.66 -8.95 -7.46
CA ASP A 72 7.84 -8.39 -8.80
C ASP A 72 8.93 -7.30 -8.76
N LYS A 73 10.13 -7.70 -9.19
CA LYS A 73 11.31 -6.83 -9.19
C LYS A 73 11.20 -5.72 -10.24
N GLU A 74 10.59 -5.98 -11.39
CA GLU A 74 10.51 -5.00 -12.48
C GLU A 74 9.59 -3.84 -12.09
N VAL A 75 8.37 -4.16 -11.64
CA VAL A 75 7.42 -3.15 -11.17
C VAL A 75 7.95 -2.42 -9.94
N SER A 76 8.60 -3.14 -9.02
CA SER A 76 9.25 -2.53 -7.86
C SER A 76 10.34 -1.53 -8.24
N THR A 77 11.17 -1.85 -9.25
CA THR A 77 12.21 -0.93 -9.73
C THR A 77 11.61 0.31 -10.37
N VAL A 78 10.58 0.15 -11.21
CA VAL A 78 9.90 1.28 -11.85
C VAL A 78 9.26 2.22 -10.81
N ALA A 79 8.52 1.68 -9.83
CA ALA A 79 7.88 2.51 -8.82
C ALA A 79 8.90 3.22 -7.90
N ARG A 80 10.04 2.58 -7.58
CA ARG A 80 11.16 3.21 -6.85
C ARG A 80 11.77 4.37 -7.63
N GLN A 81 11.92 4.23 -8.95
CA GLN A 81 12.40 5.31 -9.81
C GLN A 81 11.40 6.47 -9.83
N GLN A 82 10.10 6.19 -9.91
CA GLN A 82 9.05 7.21 -9.85
C GLN A 82 9.09 8.00 -8.53
N LEU A 83 9.25 7.33 -7.37
CA LEU A 83 9.41 8.01 -6.07
C LEU A 83 10.66 8.89 -6.01
N THR A 84 11.75 8.45 -6.64
CA THR A 84 12.99 9.23 -6.74
C THR A 84 12.76 10.49 -7.58
N VAL A 85 12.08 10.38 -8.72
CA VAL A 85 11.71 11.53 -9.58
C VAL A 85 10.75 12.47 -8.84
N PHE A 86 9.87 11.94 -8.00
CA PHE A 86 8.96 12.72 -7.15
C PHE A 86 9.68 13.40 -5.97
N GLY A 87 10.96 13.07 -5.73
CA GLY A 87 11.78 13.67 -4.67
C GLY A 87 11.56 13.09 -3.28
N ILE A 88 10.97 11.89 -3.17
CA ILE A 88 10.69 11.23 -1.88
C ILE A 88 11.10 9.73 -1.93
N PRO A 89 12.38 9.42 -2.19
CA PRO A 89 12.84 8.03 -2.30
C PRO A 89 12.71 7.23 -0.98
N GLU A 90 12.65 7.92 0.17
CA GLU A 90 12.64 7.30 1.50
C GLU A 90 11.38 6.47 1.76
N ILE A 91 10.25 6.82 1.12
CA ILE A 91 9.00 6.04 1.17
C ILE A 91 9.26 4.59 0.78
N ALA A 92 10.16 4.33 -0.18
CA ALA A 92 10.40 2.99 -0.68
C ALA A 92 11.09 2.06 0.33
N SER A 93 11.84 2.62 1.28
CA SER A 93 12.49 1.87 2.36
C SER A 93 11.51 1.63 3.51
N GLU A 94 10.73 2.64 3.88
CA GLU A 94 9.66 2.53 4.87
C GLU A 94 8.62 1.49 4.46
N LEU A 95 8.21 1.52 3.20
CA LEU A 95 7.22 0.60 2.66
C LEU A 95 7.71 -0.85 2.65
N LEU A 96 8.99 -1.09 2.39
CA LEU A 96 9.55 -2.45 2.45
C LEU A 96 9.51 -3.02 3.86
N ALA A 97 9.78 -2.21 4.89
CA ALA A 97 9.66 -2.64 6.28
C ALA A 97 8.19 -2.91 6.62
N PHE A 98 7.30 -1.99 6.23
CA PHE A 98 5.86 -2.11 6.47
C PHE A 98 5.25 -3.38 5.86
N VAL A 99 5.51 -3.67 4.57
CA VAL A 99 4.96 -4.88 3.93
C VAL A 99 5.49 -6.15 4.59
N LYS A 100 6.76 -6.19 5.01
CA LYS A 100 7.32 -7.35 5.74
C LYS A 100 6.69 -7.56 7.11
N GLU A 101 6.35 -6.48 7.83
CA GLU A 101 5.64 -6.58 9.11
C GLU A 101 4.21 -7.14 8.96
N MET A 102 3.62 -7.00 7.76
CA MET A 102 2.32 -7.59 7.44
C MET A 102 2.38 -9.07 7.07
N GLU A 103 3.55 -9.65 6.79
CA GLU A 103 3.67 -11.09 6.55
C GLU A 103 3.36 -11.87 7.85
N PRO A 104 2.51 -12.91 7.79
CA PRO A 104 2.34 -13.78 8.94
C PRO A 104 3.69 -14.43 9.31
N PRO A 105 3.99 -14.63 10.61
CA PRO A 105 5.25 -15.26 11.00
C PRO A 105 5.38 -16.64 10.34
N PRO A 106 6.59 -17.07 9.96
CA PRO A 106 6.78 -18.36 9.32
C PRO A 106 6.26 -19.48 10.25
N PRO A 107 5.66 -20.55 9.69
CA PRO A 107 5.22 -21.68 10.50
C PRO A 107 6.42 -22.29 11.25
N LYS A 108 6.22 -22.55 12.55
CA LYS A 108 7.20 -23.21 13.43
C LYS A 108 7.41 -24.66 13.06
#